data_AF-A0A9X3N6S6-F1
#
_entry.id   AF-A0A9X3N6S6-F1
#
_cell.length_a   1.000
_cell.length_b   1.000
_cell.length_c   1.000
_cell.angle_alpha   90.00
_cell.angle_beta   90.00
_cell.angle_gamma   90.00
#
_symmetry.space_group_name_H-M   'P 1'
#
loop_
_entity.id
_entity.type
_entity.pdbx_description
1 polymer ?
#
loop_
_entity_poly.entity_id
_entity_poly.type
_entity_poly.pdbx_seq_one_letter_code
_entity_poly.pdbx_strand_id
1 'polypeptide(L)'
;MPDLLAMPLPDGVGELLDGQALVTAEWSLRLAGGSAAVRPHLTFWIGGRGHPGNAAAFAAVGRLLGRLDAPQAMRRVQLALADVSVRQGVAVVGREAVSLYVHSARAGGGPDRYRAYKRRGDAVTASAYTFERFETAARAREARAHVHPALRRQFGELLRDARLIDRSGWWRRRAEQVCITYPWLPPVDRVVGLGGDMAGLEPYRRSHLRHVSLAGRGAESPAVTLYFSGPLTATPWPRTFADVQARVDESARVLNGAIEGR
;
A
#
# COMPACT_ATOMS: atom_id res chain seq x y z
N MET A 1 -5.05 -20.37 -13.91
CA MET A 1 -4.11 -19.54 -13.10
C MET A 1 -3.80 -20.30 -11.83
N PRO A 2 -2.56 -20.28 -11.31
CA PRO A 2 -2.26 -20.90 -10.01
C PRO A 2 -3.21 -20.33 -8.95
N ASP A 3 -3.64 -21.19 -8.03
CA ASP A 3 -4.50 -20.79 -6.91
C ASP A 3 -3.74 -19.81 -6.00
N LEU A 4 -3.99 -18.52 -6.20
CA LEU A 4 -3.33 -17.45 -5.45
C LEU A 4 -3.58 -17.56 -3.95
N LEU A 5 -4.70 -18.16 -3.53
CA LEU A 5 -5.05 -18.29 -2.12
C LEU A 5 -4.16 -19.29 -1.41
N ALA A 6 -3.80 -20.38 -2.09
CA ALA A 6 -2.87 -21.40 -1.58
C ALA A 6 -1.39 -21.02 -1.75
N MET A 7 -1.08 -19.86 -2.36
CA MET A 7 0.29 -19.44 -2.61
C MET A 7 1.03 -19.24 -1.26
N PRO A 8 2.17 -19.91 -1.04
CA PRO A 8 2.97 -19.70 0.16
C PRO A 8 3.50 -18.27 0.20
N LEU A 9 3.77 -17.78 1.41
CA LEU A 9 4.48 -16.50 1.53
C LEU A 9 5.90 -16.57 0.95
N PRO A 10 6.45 -15.43 0.51
CA PRO A 10 7.83 -15.40 0.04
C PRO A 10 8.81 -15.93 1.08
N ASP A 11 9.82 -16.65 0.62
CA ASP A 11 10.79 -17.34 1.46
C ASP A 11 11.46 -16.39 2.48
N GLY A 12 11.50 -16.82 3.74
CA GLY A 12 12.14 -16.08 4.82
C GLY A 12 11.37 -14.87 5.35
N VAL A 13 10.22 -14.49 4.78
CA VAL A 13 9.40 -13.37 5.30
C VAL A 13 8.95 -13.65 6.74
N GLY A 14 8.36 -14.81 7.00
CA GLY A 14 7.92 -15.18 8.35
C GLY A 14 9.07 -15.25 9.33
N GLU A 15 10.15 -15.95 8.99
CA GLU A 15 11.31 -16.10 9.88
C GLU A 15 11.96 -14.75 10.26
N LEU A 16 12.02 -13.79 9.34
CA LEU A 16 12.70 -12.52 9.58
C LEU A 16 11.79 -11.43 10.14
N LEU A 17 10.49 -11.47 9.83
CA LEU A 17 9.54 -10.44 10.24
C LEU A 17 8.67 -10.85 11.43
N ASP A 18 8.56 -12.14 11.73
CA ASP A 18 7.90 -12.59 12.97
C ASP A 18 8.67 -12.06 14.19
N GLY A 19 7.92 -11.65 15.21
CA GLY A 19 8.45 -10.97 16.39
C GLY A 19 8.94 -9.53 16.18
N GLN A 20 8.94 -9.00 14.94
CA GLN A 20 9.25 -7.58 14.74
C GLN A 20 8.07 -6.72 15.21
N ALA A 21 8.38 -5.65 15.95
CA ALA A 21 7.36 -4.70 16.36
C ALA A 21 6.79 -3.95 15.13
N LEU A 22 5.46 -3.87 15.05
CA LEU A 22 4.72 -3.11 14.03
C LEU A 22 4.96 -3.59 12.60
N VAL A 23 4.66 -4.85 12.30
CA VAL A 23 4.51 -5.30 10.91
C VAL A 23 3.07 -5.10 10.44
N THR A 24 2.91 -4.52 9.26
CA THR A 24 1.61 -4.38 8.58
C THR A 24 1.73 -5.03 7.22
N ALA A 25 0.79 -5.91 6.88
CA ALA A 25 0.70 -6.42 5.52
C ALA A 25 -0.23 -5.55 4.68
N GLU A 26 -0.01 -5.56 3.38
CA GLU A 26 -0.87 -4.93 2.39
C GLU A 26 -0.99 -5.83 1.17
N TRP A 27 -2.22 -6.00 0.69
CA TRP A 27 -2.56 -6.67 -0.55
C TRP A 27 -3.49 -5.76 -1.37
N SER A 28 -3.70 -6.08 -2.64
CA SER A 28 -4.48 -5.20 -3.52
C SER A 28 -5.35 -5.94 -4.53
N LEU A 29 -6.49 -5.33 -4.84
CA LEU A 29 -7.45 -5.75 -5.86
C LEU A 29 -7.45 -4.72 -6.98
N ARG A 30 -7.22 -5.15 -8.23
CA ARG A 30 -7.28 -4.29 -9.41
C ARG A 30 -8.65 -4.41 -10.06
N LEU A 31 -9.23 -3.27 -10.40
CA LEU A 31 -10.50 -3.11 -11.08
C LEU A 31 -10.23 -2.52 -12.46
N ALA A 32 -10.45 -3.31 -13.51
CA ALA A 32 -10.23 -2.90 -14.90
C ALA A 32 -11.09 -3.73 -15.84
N GLY A 33 -11.59 -3.10 -16.91
CA GLY A 33 -12.36 -3.79 -17.95
C GLY A 33 -13.60 -4.53 -17.43
N GLY A 34 -14.27 -4.01 -16.39
CA GLY A 34 -15.45 -4.63 -15.79
C GLY A 34 -15.17 -5.82 -14.85
N SER A 35 -13.90 -6.11 -14.57
CA SER A 35 -13.50 -7.24 -13.72
C SER A 35 -12.70 -6.79 -12.49
N ALA A 36 -12.78 -7.59 -11.43
CA ALA A 36 -11.93 -7.49 -10.26
C ALA A 36 -10.91 -8.63 -10.24
N ALA A 37 -9.63 -8.29 -10.08
CA ALA A 37 -8.53 -9.25 -10.06
C ALA A 37 -7.60 -9.00 -8.87
N VAL A 38 -7.40 -10.03 -8.05
CA VAL A 38 -6.40 -9.99 -6.96
C VAL A 38 -5.02 -9.90 -7.58
N ARG A 39 -4.21 -8.95 -7.09
CA ARG A 39 -2.83 -8.87 -7.53
C ARG A 39 -1.98 -9.85 -6.72
N PRO A 40 -1.09 -10.64 -7.35
CA PRO A 40 -0.20 -11.58 -6.68
C PRO A 40 0.97 -10.85 -6.01
N HIS A 41 0.67 -9.86 -5.19
CA HIS A 41 1.61 -8.92 -4.62
C HIS A 41 1.26 -8.66 -3.16
N LEU A 42 2.22 -8.94 -2.28
CA LEU A 42 2.15 -8.58 -0.87
C LEU A 42 3.22 -7.53 -0.59
N THR A 43 2.85 -6.50 0.17
CA THR A 43 3.81 -5.59 0.79
C THR A 43 3.79 -5.78 2.29
N PHE A 44 4.95 -6.01 2.88
CA PHE A 44 5.13 -5.97 4.31
C PHE A 44 5.78 -4.65 4.67
N TRP A 45 5.12 -3.89 5.52
CA TRP A 45 5.58 -2.63 6.04
C TRP A 45 6.04 -2.79 7.48
N ILE A 46 7.24 -2.30 7.77
CA ILE A 46 7.92 -2.49 9.04
C ILE A 46 8.27 -1.12 9.64
N GLY A 47 8.09 -1.01 10.96
CA GLY A 47 8.48 0.15 11.75
C GLY A 47 7.41 1.24 11.84
N GLY A 48 7.74 2.26 12.62
CA GLY A 48 6.87 3.42 12.85
C GLY A 48 7.65 4.59 13.43
N ARG A 49 7.16 5.82 13.24
CA ARG A 49 7.87 7.03 13.69
C ARG A 49 8.18 6.94 15.19
N GLY A 50 9.46 7.10 15.53
CA GLY A 50 9.93 7.13 16.92
C GLY A 50 9.87 5.77 17.64
N HIS A 51 9.58 4.67 16.96
CA HIS A 51 9.49 3.37 17.60
C HIS A 51 10.89 2.81 17.95
N PRO A 52 11.17 2.43 19.21
CA PRO A 52 12.51 2.02 19.65
C PRO A 52 13.02 0.76 18.94
N GLY A 53 12.12 -0.13 18.51
CA GLY A 53 12.47 -1.34 17.76
C GLY A 53 12.85 -1.12 16.28
N ASN A 54 12.80 0.11 15.76
CA ASN A 54 13.02 0.36 14.33
C ASN A 54 14.38 -0.09 13.82
N ALA A 55 15.45 0.10 14.59
CA ALA A 55 16.80 -0.29 14.16
C ALA A 55 16.89 -1.80 13.87
N ALA A 56 16.41 -2.62 14.81
CA ALA A 56 16.36 -4.08 14.65
C ALA A 56 15.44 -4.48 13.48
N ALA A 57 14.30 -3.81 13.35
CA ALA A 57 13.30 -4.10 12.33
C ALA A 57 13.80 -3.74 10.92
N PHE A 58 14.51 -2.63 10.75
CA PHE A 58 15.15 -2.27 9.47
C PHE A 58 16.36 -3.15 9.16
N ALA A 59 17.10 -3.63 10.16
CA ALA A 59 18.11 -4.66 9.94
C ALA A 59 17.48 -5.96 9.41
N ALA A 60 16.30 -6.35 9.91
CA ALA A 60 15.54 -7.49 9.38
C ALA A 60 15.11 -7.29 7.92
N VAL A 61 14.71 -6.07 7.54
CA VAL A 61 14.45 -5.72 6.13
C VAL A 61 15.70 -5.92 5.27
N GLY A 62 16.87 -5.47 5.72
CA GLY A 62 18.14 -5.69 5.01
C GLY A 62 18.46 -7.17 4.81
N ARG A 63 18.27 -8.01 5.84
CA ARG A 63 18.44 -9.47 5.74
C ARG A 63 17.42 -10.09 4.76
N LEU A 64 16.17 -9.64 4.78
CA LEU A 64 15.13 -10.13 3.89
C LEU A 64 15.45 -9.81 2.43
N LEU A 65 15.89 -8.58 2.14
CA LEU A 65 16.37 -8.22 0.80
C LEU A 65 17.55 -9.11 0.36
N GLY A 66 18.43 -9.49 1.30
CA GLY A 66 19.51 -10.45 1.04
C GLY A 66 18.98 -11.81 0.59
N ARG A 67 17.99 -12.37 1.31
CA ARG A 67 17.38 -13.67 1.00
C ARG A 67 16.59 -13.69 -0.30
N LEU A 68 15.91 -12.58 -0.61
CA LEU A 68 15.15 -12.42 -1.84
C LEU A 68 16.03 -12.07 -3.07
N ASP A 69 17.35 -12.19 -2.93
CA ASP A 69 18.34 -11.84 -3.95
C ASP A 69 18.08 -10.45 -4.57
N ALA A 70 17.79 -9.47 -3.71
CA ALA A 70 17.59 -8.11 -4.17
C ALA A 70 18.92 -7.54 -4.72
N PRO A 71 18.88 -6.77 -5.82
CA PRO A 71 20.09 -6.19 -6.41
C PRO A 71 20.93 -5.42 -5.38
N GLN A 72 22.26 -5.50 -5.49
CA GLN A 72 23.18 -4.86 -4.53
C GLN A 72 22.89 -3.36 -4.36
N ALA A 73 22.50 -2.66 -5.44
CA ALA A 73 22.10 -1.26 -5.38
C ALA A 73 20.89 -1.01 -4.46
N MET A 74 19.90 -1.90 -4.43
CA MET A 74 18.75 -1.81 -3.54
C MET A 74 19.16 -2.02 -2.07
N ARG A 75 20.06 -2.99 -1.82
CA ARG A 75 20.60 -3.22 -0.47
C ARG A 75 21.40 -2.01 0.04
N ARG A 76 22.26 -1.42 -0.79
CA ARG A 76 23.00 -0.20 -0.42
C ARG A 76 22.06 0.97 -0.08
N VAL A 77 20.99 1.15 -0.84
CA VAL A 77 19.95 2.15 -0.54
C VAL A 77 19.29 1.87 0.80
N GLN A 78 18.94 0.61 1.10
CA GLN A 78 18.32 0.24 2.36
C GLN A 78 19.22 0.59 3.55
N LEU A 79 20.49 0.17 3.51
CA LEU A 79 21.46 0.48 4.56
C LEU A 79 21.64 1.99 4.73
N ALA A 80 21.85 2.73 3.64
CA ALA A 80 22.11 4.17 3.69
C ALA A 80 20.92 4.99 4.21
N LEU A 81 19.70 4.45 4.14
CA LEU A 81 18.49 5.15 4.58
C LEU A 81 17.88 4.60 5.87
N ALA A 82 18.44 3.53 6.46
CA ALA A 82 17.86 2.87 7.62
C ALA A 82 17.66 3.82 8.80
N ASP A 83 18.68 4.58 9.16
CA ASP A 83 18.67 5.44 10.36
C ASP A 83 17.73 6.66 10.25
N VAL A 84 17.43 7.07 9.02
CA VAL A 84 16.51 8.19 8.74
C VAL A 84 15.11 7.72 8.32
N SER A 85 14.88 6.39 8.30
CA SER A 85 13.60 5.81 7.94
C SER A 85 12.60 5.93 9.09
N VAL A 86 11.40 6.39 8.76
CA VAL A 86 10.20 6.26 9.60
C VAL A 86 9.59 4.87 9.43
N ARG A 87 9.62 4.35 8.20
CA ARG A 87 9.06 3.04 7.83
C ARG A 87 9.77 2.51 6.60
N GLN A 88 9.93 1.18 6.52
CA GLN A 88 10.38 0.51 5.31
C GLN A 88 9.33 -0.51 4.88
N GLY A 89 9.20 -0.72 3.57
CA GLY A 89 8.29 -1.70 3.00
C GLY A 89 9.04 -2.64 2.06
N VAL A 90 8.78 -3.93 2.13
CA VAL A 90 9.25 -4.90 1.15
C VAL A 90 8.04 -5.48 0.44
N ALA A 91 8.01 -5.26 -0.86
CA ALA A 91 7.01 -5.80 -1.75
C ALA A 91 7.59 -6.95 -2.54
N VAL A 92 6.81 -8.03 -2.63
CA VAL A 92 7.16 -9.20 -3.41
C VAL A 92 6.02 -9.53 -4.35
N VAL A 93 6.35 -9.74 -5.63
CA VAL A 93 5.44 -10.23 -6.67
C VAL A 93 5.97 -11.60 -7.13
N GLY A 94 5.36 -12.68 -6.67
CA GLY A 94 5.87 -14.04 -6.93
C GLY A 94 7.32 -14.23 -6.46
N ARG A 95 8.13 -14.98 -7.20
CA ARG A 95 9.55 -15.22 -6.85
C ARG A 95 10.54 -14.20 -7.46
N GLU A 96 10.10 -13.37 -8.41
CA GLU A 96 11.03 -12.68 -9.32
C GLU A 96 11.09 -11.16 -9.14
N ALA A 97 10.09 -10.55 -8.51
CA ALA A 97 10.00 -9.10 -8.41
C ALA A 97 9.97 -8.63 -6.95
N VAL A 98 11.04 -7.93 -6.58
CA VAL A 98 11.21 -7.30 -5.28
C VAL A 98 11.17 -5.79 -5.43
N SER A 99 10.45 -5.11 -4.55
CA SER A 99 10.51 -3.65 -4.40
C SER A 99 10.78 -3.26 -2.95
N LEU A 100 11.65 -2.29 -2.76
CA LEU A 100 11.88 -1.64 -1.48
C LEU A 100 11.15 -0.29 -1.48
N TYR A 101 10.30 -0.07 -0.49
CA TYR A 101 9.73 1.23 -0.19
C TYR A 101 10.41 1.83 1.03
N VAL A 102 10.71 3.11 0.97
CA VAL A 102 11.34 3.84 2.08
C VAL A 102 10.54 5.10 2.33
N HIS A 103 10.03 5.22 3.55
CA HIS A 103 9.44 6.43 4.08
C HIS A 103 10.43 7.04 5.08
N SER A 104 11.06 8.16 4.72
CA SER A 104 12.09 8.82 5.52
C SER A 104 11.58 10.12 6.11
N ALA A 105 11.99 10.38 7.36
CA ALA A 105 11.80 11.68 7.97
C ALA A 105 12.64 12.71 7.22
N ARG A 106 12.11 13.92 7.02
CA ARG A 106 12.90 15.03 6.49
C ARG A 106 13.56 15.78 7.65
N ALA A 107 14.85 16.04 7.52
CA ALA A 107 15.57 16.92 8.44
C ALA A 107 14.92 18.32 8.46
N GLY A 108 14.77 18.90 9.65
CA GLY A 108 14.23 20.25 9.83
C GLY A 108 12.71 20.37 9.74
N GLY A 109 11.95 19.29 9.96
CA GLY A 109 10.48 19.36 10.15
C GLY A 109 9.65 19.53 8.87
N GLY A 110 10.26 19.51 7.69
CA GLY A 110 9.53 19.49 6.42
C GLY A 110 8.78 18.16 6.16
N PRO A 111 8.00 18.07 5.07
CA PRO A 111 7.23 16.87 4.77
C PRO A 111 8.14 15.67 4.54
N ASP A 112 7.71 14.51 5.04
CA ASP A 112 8.41 13.25 4.87
C ASP A 112 8.62 12.91 3.38
N ARG A 113 9.64 12.10 3.11
CA ARG A 113 9.96 11.64 1.76
C ARG A 113 9.58 10.19 1.62
N TYR A 114 8.84 9.87 0.57
CA TYR A 114 8.50 8.50 0.26
C TYR A 114 9.05 8.11 -1.11
N ARG A 115 9.80 7.01 -1.15
CA ARG A 115 10.44 6.49 -2.36
C ARG A 115 10.20 5.00 -2.52
N ALA A 116 10.04 4.56 -3.76
CA ALA A 116 10.04 3.15 -4.13
C ALA A 116 11.23 2.84 -5.03
N TYR A 117 11.90 1.73 -4.77
CA TYR A 117 13.01 1.19 -5.53
C TYR A 117 12.57 -0.17 -6.04
N LYS A 118 12.40 -0.31 -7.35
CA LYS A 118 11.84 -1.51 -7.99
C LYS A 118 12.91 -2.19 -8.84
N ARG A 119 13.07 -3.51 -8.67
CA ARG A 119 13.87 -4.34 -9.56
C ARG A 119 13.24 -4.39 -10.96
N ARG A 120 14.05 -4.25 -12.01
CA ARG A 120 13.71 -4.54 -13.41
C ARG A 120 14.92 -5.25 -14.05
N GLY A 121 14.89 -6.57 -14.09
CA GLY A 121 16.11 -7.36 -14.36
C GLY A 121 17.15 -7.09 -13.27
N ASP A 122 18.36 -6.71 -13.65
CA ASP A 122 19.43 -6.33 -12.71
C ASP A 122 19.42 -4.84 -12.34
N ALA A 123 18.61 -4.04 -13.04
CA ALA A 123 18.51 -2.61 -12.79
C ALA A 123 17.56 -2.31 -11.62
N VAL A 124 17.86 -1.22 -10.91
CA VAL A 124 16.98 -0.65 -9.88
C VAL A 124 16.45 0.69 -10.35
N THR A 125 15.12 0.80 -10.43
CA THR A 125 14.44 2.05 -10.78
C THR A 125 13.87 2.71 -9.54
N ALA A 126 14.15 4.00 -9.36
CA ALA A 126 13.61 4.78 -8.24
C ALA A 126 12.38 5.60 -8.66
N SER A 127 11.41 5.73 -7.77
CA SER A 127 10.23 6.59 -7.93
C SER A 127 9.96 7.33 -6.63
N ALA A 128 9.78 8.64 -6.70
CA ALA A 128 9.37 9.45 -5.56
C ALA A 128 7.85 9.63 -5.54
N TYR A 129 7.29 9.69 -4.34
CA TYR A 129 5.89 10.00 -4.10
C TYR A 129 5.80 11.32 -3.33
N THR A 130 4.79 12.10 -3.66
CA THR A 130 4.45 13.33 -2.94
C THR A 130 3.08 13.13 -2.32
N PHE A 131 2.94 13.41 -1.03
CA PHE A 131 1.65 13.44 -0.36
C PHE A 131 1.16 14.87 -0.26
N GLU A 132 -0.10 15.08 -0.58
CA GLU A 132 -0.78 16.35 -0.43
C GLU A 132 -2.10 16.12 0.28
N ARG A 133 -2.43 16.96 1.26
CA ARG A 133 -3.75 16.93 1.88
C ARG A 133 -4.79 17.51 0.94
N PHE A 134 -6.04 17.08 1.10
CA PHE A 134 -7.13 17.74 0.39
C PHE A 134 -7.33 19.15 0.95
N GLU A 135 -7.68 19.34 2.23
CA GLU A 135 -7.82 20.64 2.93
C GLU A 135 -8.77 21.68 2.29
N THR A 136 -8.96 21.69 0.97
CA THR A 136 -9.76 22.61 0.18
C THR A 136 -10.26 21.92 -1.10
N ALA A 137 -11.37 22.44 -1.64
CA ALA A 137 -11.86 22.01 -2.96
C ALA A 137 -10.86 22.30 -4.10
N ALA A 138 -9.97 23.27 -3.95
CA ALA A 138 -8.96 23.61 -4.95
C ALA A 138 -7.94 22.47 -5.13
N ARG A 139 -7.42 21.93 -4.03
CA ARG A 139 -6.50 20.76 -4.05
C ARG A 139 -7.17 19.51 -4.59
N ALA A 140 -8.46 19.31 -4.29
CA ALA A 140 -9.23 18.22 -4.87
C ALA A 140 -9.32 18.33 -6.41
N ARG A 141 -9.49 19.55 -6.94
CA ARG A 141 -9.45 19.81 -8.40
C ARG A 141 -8.07 19.57 -9.00
N GLU A 142 -7.00 19.96 -8.30
CA GLU A 142 -5.62 19.70 -8.71
C GLU A 142 -5.35 18.20 -8.84
N ALA A 143 -5.72 17.41 -7.83
CA ALA A 143 -5.61 15.96 -7.86
C ALA A 143 -6.35 15.35 -9.06
N ARG A 144 -7.57 15.83 -9.36
CA ARG A 144 -8.37 15.38 -10.51
C ARG A 144 -7.67 15.60 -11.85
N ALA A 145 -6.86 16.66 -12.00
CA ALA A 145 -6.13 16.93 -13.23
C ALA A 145 -5.08 15.84 -13.55
N HIS A 146 -4.59 15.15 -12.51
CA HIS A 146 -3.63 14.06 -12.63
C HIS A 146 -4.26 12.69 -12.87
N VAL A 147 -5.58 12.55 -12.73
CA VAL A 147 -6.31 11.29 -12.95
C VAL A 147 -6.58 11.06 -14.44
N HIS A 148 -6.50 9.79 -14.88
CA HIS A 148 -6.87 9.36 -16.22
C HIS A 148 -8.27 9.88 -16.61
N PRO A 149 -8.46 10.45 -17.83
CA PRO A 149 -9.73 11.05 -18.23
C PRO A 149 -10.96 10.16 -17.99
N ALA A 150 -10.88 8.87 -18.34
CA ALA A 150 -11.96 7.90 -18.15
C ALA A 150 -12.35 7.67 -16.66
N LEU A 151 -11.46 7.97 -15.72
CA LEU A 151 -11.69 7.75 -14.28
C LEU A 151 -12.07 9.05 -13.54
N ARG A 152 -12.11 10.21 -14.22
CA ARG A 152 -12.36 11.50 -13.57
C ARG A 152 -13.75 11.63 -12.95
N ARG A 153 -14.75 10.98 -13.55
CA ARG A 153 -16.10 10.90 -12.95
C ARG A 153 -16.02 10.10 -11.65
N GLN A 154 -15.43 8.91 -11.73
CA GLN A 154 -15.23 8.02 -10.59
C GLN A 154 -14.49 8.70 -9.43
N PHE A 155 -13.40 9.41 -9.74
CA PHE A 155 -12.68 10.25 -8.77
C PHE A 155 -13.57 11.31 -8.13
N GLY A 156 -14.40 11.99 -8.92
CA GLY A 156 -15.35 12.98 -8.40
C GLY A 156 -16.39 12.37 -7.47
N GLU A 157 -16.86 11.16 -7.75
CA GLU A 157 -17.77 10.41 -6.86
C GLU A 157 -17.10 10.03 -5.54
N LEU A 158 -15.84 9.56 -5.57
CA LEU A 158 -15.07 9.24 -4.36
C LEU A 158 -14.97 10.46 -3.45
N LEU A 159 -14.72 11.64 -4.02
CA LEU A 159 -14.60 12.90 -3.29
C LEU A 159 -15.92 13.43 -2.68
N ARG A 160 -17.07 12.78 -2.93
CA ARG A 160 -18.33 13.13 -2.27
C ARG A 160 -18.36 12.73 -0.80
N ASP A 161 -17.46 11.83 -0.37
CA ASP A 161 -17.25 11.57 1.05
C ASP A 161 -16.62 12.81 1.71
N ALA A 162 -17.43 13.55 2.46
CA ALA A 162 -17.01 14.78 3.13
C ALA A 162 -15.80 14.56 4.07
N ARG A 163 -15.64 13.35 4.64
CA ARG A 163 -14.52 13.04 5.54
C ARG A 163 -13.17 13.09 4.84
N LEU A 164 -13.13 12.95 3.51
CA LEU A 164 -11.87 13.03 2.76
C LEU A 164 -11.25 14.42 2.80
N ILE A 165 -12.05 15.49 2.83
CA ILE A 165 -11.52 16.85 2.85
C ILE A 165 -10.74 17.12 4.14
N ASP A 166 -11.28 16.68 5.27
CA ASP A 166 -10.74 17.01 6.60
C ASP A 166 -9.72 16.00 7.10
N ARG A 167 -9.91 14.71 6.75
CA ARG A 167 -9.15 13.61 7.36
C ARG A 167 -8.22 12.91 6.38
N SER A 168 -8.21 13.29 5.10
CA SER A 168 -7.46 12.58 4.07
C SER A 168 -6.52 13.49 3.26
N GLY A 169 -5.81 12.84 2.35
CA GLY A 169 -5.01 13.40 1.30
C GLY A 169 -4.77 12.35 0.22
N TRP A 170 -3.95 12.72 -0.73
CA TRP A 170 -3.61 11.90 -1.88
C TRP A 170 -2.11 11.82 -2.09
N TRP A 171 -1.65 10.64 -2.50
CA TRP A 171 -0.31 10.44 -3.00
C TRP A 171 -0.29 10.60 -4.51
N ARG A 172 0.70 11.35 -4.99
CA ARG A 172 1.07 11.44 -6.40
C ARG A 172 2.35 10.68 -6.65
N ARG A 173 2.34 9.81 -7.66
CA ARG A 173 3.55 9.19 -8.20
C ARG A 173 3.72 9.61 -9.66
N ARG A 174 4.53 10.64 -9.91
CA ARG A 174 4.69 11.25 -11.23
C ARG A 174 3.32 11.52 -11.88
N ALA A 175 3.18 11.30 -13.19
CA ALA A 175 1.92 11.33 -13.93
C ALA A 175 1.21 9.95 -13.98
N GLU A 176 1.75 8.94 -13.29
CA GLU A 176 1.32 7.54 -13.43
C GLU A 176 0.12 7.19 -12.54
N GLN A 177 -0.03 7.83 -11.38
CA GLN A 177 -0.92 7.35 -10.33
C GLN A 177 -1.33 8.45 -9.35
N VAL A 178 -2.62 8.44 -8.98
CA VAL A 178 -3.20 9.24 -7.89
C VAL A 178 -3.83 8.29 -6.88
N CYS A 179 -3.45 8.39 -5.61
CA CYS A 179 -3.89 7.46 -4.57
C CYS A 179 -4.53 8.21 -3.39
N ILE A 180 -5.85 8.06 -3.23
CA ILE A 180 -6.63 8.61 -2.11
C ILE A 180 -6.45 7.71 -0.89
N THR A 181 -6.11 8.30 0.26
CA THR A 181 -5.97 7.54 1.51
C THR A 181 -7.28 7.51 2.30
N TYR A 182 -7.52 6.46 3.08
CA TYR A 182 -8.66 6.40 3.99
C TYR A 182 -8.17 6.05 5.39
N PRO A 183 -7.85 7.04 6.25
CA PRO A 183 -7.33 6.77 7.59
C PRO A 183 -8.28 6.03 8.52
N TRP A 184 -9.57 6.04 8.24
CA TRP A 184 -10.57 5.32 9.03
C TRP A 184 -10.90 3.92 8.50
N LEU A 185 -10.30 3.50 7.39
CA LEU A 185 -10.43 2.13 6.86
C LEU A 185 -11.88 1.71 6.55
N PRO A 186 -12.66 2.44 5.74
CA PRO A 186 -14.05 2.07 5.48
C PRO A 186 -14.15 0.71 4.76
N PRO A 187 -15.23 -0.07 5.00
CA PRO A 187 -15.51 -1.24 4.18
C PRO A 187 -15.81 -0.81 2.73
N VAL A 188 -15.46 -1.68 1.76
CA VAL A 188 -15.62 -1.42 0.32
C VAL A 188 -17.04 -0.99 -0.04
N ASP A 189 -18.05 -1.64 0.54
CA ASP A 189 -19.46 -1.35 0.26
C ASP A 189 -19.93 0.05 0.70
N ARG A 190 -19.18 0.72 1.56
CA ARG A 190 -19.46 2.09 2.03
C ARG A 190 -18.71 3.16 1.25
N VAL A 191 -17.76 2.80 0.39
CA VAL A 191 -17.00 3.77 -0.40
C VAL A 191 -17.76 4.12 -1.68
N VAL A 192 -18.35 5.31 -1.68
CA VAL A 192 -19.07 5.87 -2.83
C VAL A 192 -18.13 6.01 -4.03
N GLY A 193 -18.64 5.75 -5.23
CA GLY A 193 -17.85 5.92 -6.45
C GLY A 193 -16.91 4.76 -6.77
N LEU A 194 -16.87 3.67 -6.01
CA LEU A 194 -16.17 2.46 -6.46
C LEU A 194 -16.88 1.72 -7.61
N GLY A 195 -18.14 2.07 -7.89
CA GLY A 195 -18.95 1.55 -9.00
C GLY A 195 -19.75 0.31 -8.60
N GLY A 196 -21.03 0.27 -9.01
CA GLY A 196 -22.02 -0.73 -8.61
C GLY A 196 -22.27 -1.85 -9.62
N ASP A 197 -21.33 -2.13 -10.54
CA ASP A 197 -21.50 -3.16 -11.57
C ASP A 197 -20.19 -3.87 -11.94
N MET A 198 -19.22 -3.91 -11.02
CA MET A 198 -17.99 -4.66 -11.26
C MET A 198 -18.13 -6.07 -10.73
N ALA A 199 -18.38 -6.98 -11.66
CA ALA A 199 -18.36 -8.41 -11.43
C ALA A 199 -17.08 -8.81 -10.67
N GLY A 200 -17.27 -9.55 -9.58
CA GLY A 200 -16.17 -10.04 -8.74
C GLY A 200 -15.76 -9.12 -7.58
N LEU A 201 -16.40 -7.97 -7.37
CA LEU A 201 -16.19 -7.18 -6.14
C LEU A 201 -16.96 -7.74 -4.92
N GLU A 202 -18.03 -8.51 -5.17
CA GLU A 202 -18.92 -9.07 -4.15
C GLU A 202 -18.18 -9.74 -2.97
N PRO A 203 -17.16 -10.60 -3.19
CA PRO A 203 -16.43 -11.25 -2.09
C PRO A 203 -15.69 -10.28 -1.17
N TYR A 204 -15.41 -9.06 -1.63
CA TYR A 204 -14.58 -8.08 -0.94
C TYR A 204 -15.40 -6.93 -0.35
N ARG A 205 -16.73 -6.95 -0.45
CA ARG A 205 -17.60 -5.84 0.00
C ARG A 205 -17.42 -5.46 1.46
N ARG A 206 -17.05 -6.44 2.29
CA ARG A 206 -16.80 -6.26 3.73
C ARG A 206 -15.32 -6.05 4.08
N SER A 207 -14.40 -6.18 3.12
CA SER A 207 -12.98 -5.90 3.33
C SER A 207 -12.77 -4.39 3.51
N HIS A 208 -11.80 -4.00 4.35
CA HIS A 208 -11.63 -2.61 4.79
C HIS A 208 -10.46 -1.92 4.07
N LEU A 209 -10.74 -0.79 3.43
CA LEU A 209 -9.84 -0.13 2.49
C LEU A 209 -8.86 0.83 3.17
N ARG A 210 -7.56 0.65 2.93
CA ARG A 210 -6.55 1.61 3.36
C ARG A 210 -6.45 2.79 2.40
N HIS A 211 -6.46 2.52 1.11
CA HIS A 211 -6.37 3.54 0.07
C HIS A 211 -6.89 3.04 -1.28
N VAL A 212 -7.29 3.98 -2.14
CA VAL A 212 -7.77 3.74 -3.49
C VAL A 212 -6.86 4.47 -4.46
N SER A 213 -6.26 3.72 -5.38
CA SER A 213 -5.48 4.28 -6.46
C SER A 213 -6.26 4.32 -7.75
N LEU A 214 -6.12 5.42 -8.48
CA LEU A 214 -6.59 5.57 -9.84
C LEU A 214 -5.39 5.74 -10.78
N ALA A 215 -5.50 5.15 -11.97
CA ALA A 215 -4.54 5.35 -13.04
C ALA A 215 -4.39 6.85 -13.35
N GLY A 216 -3.15 7.29 -13.55
CA GLY A 216 -2.83 8.68 -13.85
C GLY A 216 -3.09 9.05 -15.32
N ARG A 217 -3.01 10.34 -15.63
CA ARG A 217 -3.37 10.92 -16.94
C ARG A 217 -2.71 10.24 -18.14
N GLY A 218 -1.47 9.77 -18.00
CA GLY A 218 -0.71 9.15 -19.08
C GLY A 218 -0.77 7.62 -19.13
N ALA A 219 -1.58 6.97 -18.30
CA ALA A 219 -1.69 5.51 -18.31
C ALA A 219 -2.44 5.02 -19.56
N GLU A 220 -1.91 4.01 -20.24
CA GLU A 220 -2.53 3.44 -21.45
C GLU A 220 -3.87 2.75 -21.15
N SER A 221 -4.01 2.14 -19.97
CA SER A 221 -5.24 1.45 -19.56
C SER A 221 -5.77 2.02 -18.24
N PRO A 222 -7.02 2.53 -18.22
CA PRO A 222 -7.64 2.99 -16.98
C PRO A 222 -7.86 1.80 -16.04
N ALA A 223 -7.42 1.95 -14.80
CA ALA A 223 -7.70 0.98 -13.75
C ALA A 223 -7.81 1.70 -12.40
N VAL A 224 -8.64 1.12 -11.53
CA VAL A 224 -8.67 1.44 -10.11
C VAL A 224 -7.99 0.30 -9.36
N THR A 225 -7.24 0.60 -8.30
CA THR A 225 -6.63 -0.42 -7.43
C THR A 225 -7.02 -0.11 -6.00
N LEU A 226 -7.68 -1.08 -5.37
CA LEU A 226 -8.04 -1.05 -3.96
C LEU A 226 -6.91 -1.68 -3.16
N TYR A 227 -6.49 -1.01 -2.08
CA TYR A 227 -5.45 -1.51 -1.20
C TYR A 227 -6.03 -1.76 0.19
N PHE A 228 -5.75 -2.95 0.70
CA PHE A 228 -6.19 -3.43 1.99
C PHE A 228 -4.94 -3.59 2.84
N SER A 229 -4.93 -3.02 4.03
CA SER A 229 -3.75 -3.06 4.89
C SER A 229 -4.14 -3.16 6.35
N GLY A 230 -3.45 -4.05 7.07
CA GLY A 230 -3.74 -4.36 8.46
C GLY A 230 -2.48 -4.84 9.18
N PRO A 231 -2.32 -4.50 10.47
CA PRO A 231 -1.27 -5.06 11.31
C PRO A 231 -1.28 -6.60 11.29
N LEU A 232 -0.10 -7.21 11.40
CA LEU A 232 0.04 -8.65 11.64
C LEU A 232 0.42 -8.86 13.11
N THR A 233 -0.54 -8.67 14.02
CA THR A 233 -0.29 -8.70 15.48
C THR A 233 -0.45 -10.08 16.13
N ALA A 234 -0.96 -11.08 15.41
CA ALA A 234 -1.26 -12.39 15.97
C ALA A 234 -0.21 -13.45 15.63
N THR A 235 0.19 -14.24 16.63
CA THR A 235 0.91 -15.50 16.47
C THR A 235 -0.08 -16.68 16.38
N PRO A 236 0.18 -17.73 15.58
CA PRO A 236 1.38 -17.95 14.76
C PRO A 236 1.45 -17.01 13.55
N TRP A 237 2.58 -16.86 12.86
CA TRP A 237 2.69 -16.07 11.62
C TRP A 237 1.83 -16.65 10.47
N PRO A 238 1.24 -15.85 9.54
CA PRO A 238 0.50 -16.39 8.40
C PRO A 238 1.40 -17.21 7.47
N ARG A 239 0.88 -18.27 6.85
CA ARG A 239 1.67 -19.17 5.99
C ARG A 239 1.33 -19.02 4.51
N THR A 240 0.11 -18.62 4.21
CA THR A 240 -0.41 -18.46 2.85
C THR A 240 -0.85 -17.02 2.58
N PHE A 241 -1.03 -16.70 1.30
CA PHE A 241 -1.63 -15.43 0.89
C PHE A 241 -3.05 -15.26 1.46
N ALA A 242 -3.86 -16.32 1.48
CA ALA A 242 -5.20 -16.29 2.07
C ALA A 242 -5.16 -15.96 3.58
N ASP A 243 -4.20 -16.53 4.33
CA ASP A 243 -4.03 -16.21 5.75
C ASP A 243 -3.71 -14.71 5.95
N VAL A 244 -2.87 -14.14 5.07
CA VAL A 244 -2.55 -12.71 5.11
C VAL A 244 -3.79 -11.87 4.82
N GLN A 245 -4.58 -12.23 3.82
CA GLN A 245 -5.82 -11.50 3.52
C GLN A 245 -6.79 -11.52 4.71
N ALA A 246 -7.02 -12.70 5.29
CA ALA A 246 -7.90 -12.86 6.44
C ALA A 246 -7.46 -12.00 7.64
N ARG A 247 -6.15 -11.99 7.96
CA ARG A 247 -5.61 -11.18 9.07
C ARG A 247 -5.66 -9.69 8.82
N VAL A 248 -5.38 -9.28 7.58
CA VAL A 248 -5.49 -7.89 7.16
C VAL A 248 -6.93 -7.41 7.33
N ASP A 249 -7.91 -8.19 6.86
CA ASP A 249 -9.32 -7.85 6.97
C ASP A 249 -9.81 -7.82 8.42
N GLU A 250 -9.43 -8.81 9.24
CA GLU A 250 -9.76 -8.81 10.67
C GLU A 250 -9.18 -7.60 11.39
N SER A 251 -7.89 -7.34 11.21
CA SER A 251 -7.19 -6.25 11.91
C SER A 251 -7.70 -4.88 11.44
N ALA A 252 -7.97 -4.72 10.15
CA ALA A 252 -8.53 -3.49 9.60
C ALA A 252 -9.97 -3.25 10.09
N ARG A 253 -10.78 -4.31 10.24
CA ARG A 253 -12.12 -4.23 10.85
C ARG A 253 -12.05 -3.79 12.31
N VAL A 254 -11.14 -4.36 13.11
CA VAL A 254 -10.95 -3.95 14.52
C VAL A 254 -10.51 -2.50 14.60
N LEU A 255 -9.55 -2.08 13.78
CA LEU A 255 -9.09 -0.69 13.71
C LEU A 255 -10.19 0.28 13.27
N ASN A 256 -10.97 -0.07 12.25
CA ASN A 256 -12.14 0.72 11.84
C ASN A 256 -13.12 0.88 13.00
N GLY A 257 -13.49 -0.21 13.68
CA GLY A 257 -14.36 -0.15 14.86
C GLY A 257 -13.82 0.76 15.96
N ALA A 258 -12.52 0.71 16.23
CA ALA A 258 -11.88 1.59 17.21
C ALA A 258 -11.82 3.06 16.79
N ILE A 259 -11.86 3.36 15.49
CA ILE A 259 -11.87 4.73 14.95
C ILE A 259 -13.29 5.28 14.85
N GLU A 260 -14.26 4.46 14.47
CA GLU A 260 -15.67 4.86 14.31
C GLU A 260 -16.43 4.86 15.64
N GLY A 261 -15.96 4.12 16.65
CA GLY A 261 -16.50 4.16 18.01
C GLY A 261 -16.00 5.32 18.87
N ARG A 262 -15.20 6.23 18.29
CA ARG A 262 -14.68 7.46 18.93
C ARG A 262 -15.32 8.68 18.31
#